data_AF-A0A6P1DKH0-F1
#
_entry.id   AF-A0A6P1DKH0-F1
#
_cell.length_a   1.000
_cell.length_b   1.000
_cell.length_c   1.000
_cell.angle_alpha   90.00
_cell.angle_beta   90.00
_cell.angle_gamma   90.00
#
_symmetry.space_group_name_H-M   'P 1'
#
loop_
_entity.id
_entity.type
_entity.pdbx_description
1 polymer ?
#
loop_
_entity_poly.entity_id
_entity_poly.type
_entity_poly.pdbx_seq_one_letter_code
_entity_poly.pdbx_strand_id
1 'polypeptide(L)'
;LFSIVFFTIISCEKEIESIGVNLVNNNNFSTDKQITDVTTANKNITKVPASGIAQYLLGVYSDNEFGTLKASIVSQLALPTVGTAYNYGTNYGIDSVLMFIPYQSTKSADKYTNGKPKFSIDSVFGDANVEFKLGIYELGTFLNTLDPNDPSKPAIYYSDKEFQKGDTPFYSGNFKVNPNDTVAYIKRYMPNGITSYKMDTIKATDKSPSIKIPLNESLIKQIFVDNAAGAEFQSLDNFQRYFRGFYIEAEALTSNKSHIVSLNMANARMVIYYSKDEDEGATVDLNGNKINGELGVRTKHNFEFAFGAIKSNVLKRDLAPHQSGEDRLYVQGAAGS
;
A
#
# COMPACT_ATOMS: atom_id res chain seq x y z
N LEU A 1 -65.88 -83.24 31.47
CA LEU A 1 -64.42 -82.96 31.48
C LEU A 1 -64.03 -82.49 30.08
N PHE A 2 -63.95 -81.18 29.83
CA PHE A 2 -63.05 -80.63 28.82
C PHE A 2 -62.86 -79.14 29.12
N SER A 3 -61.60 -78.80 29.40
CA SER A 3 -61.12 -77.50 29.85
C SER A 3 -60.99 -76.56 28.65
N ILE A 4 -61.59 -75.37 28.73
CA ILE A 4 -61.31 -74.27 27.80
C ILE A 4 -60.19 -73.43 28.41
N VAL A 5 -59.07 -73.35 27.72
CA VAL A 5 -57.99 -72.41 28.02
C VAL A 5 -57.86 -71.49 26.81
N PHE A 6 -58.27 -70.24 26.98
CA PHE A 6 -58.02 -69.15 26.04
C PHE A 6 -57.02 -68.22 26.70
N PHE A 7 -55.77 -68.20 26.21
CA PHE A 7 -54.77 -67.20 26.58
C PHE A 7 -54.96 -65.97 25.70
N THR A 8 -55.37 -64.85 26.29
CA THR A 8 -55.27 -63.52 25.65
C THR A 8 -54.02 -62.82 26.16
N ILE A 9 -53.17 -62.43 25.22
CA ILE A 9 -51.95 -61.66 25.46
C ILE A 9 -52.39 -60.20 25.50
N ILE A 10 -52.45 -59.60 26.69
CA ILE A 10 -52.69 -58.16 26.85
C ILE A 10 -51.33 -57.46 26.77
N SER A 11 -51.11 -56.72 25.69
CA SER A 11 -49.99 -55.79 25.57
C SER A 11 -50.30 -54.55 26.40
N CYS A 12 -49.55 -54.33 27.49
CA CYS A 12 -49.53 -53.03 28.17
C CYS A 12 -48.84 -52.02 27.24
N GLU A 13 -49.61 -51.15 26.58
CA GLU A 13 -49.05 -49.89 26.11
C GLU A 13 -48.60 -49.09 27.34
N LYS A 14 -47.29 -48.77 27.40
CA LYS A 14 -46.80 -47.78 28.35
C LYS A 14 -47.20 -46.42 27.80
N GLU A 15 -48.27 -45.84 28.35
CA GLU A 15 -48.52 -44.41 28.17
C GLU A 15 -47.32 -43.64 28.71
N ILE A 16 -46.73 -42.81 27.86
CA ILE A 16 -45.68 -41.88 28.27
C ILE A 16 -46.35 -40.82 29.12
N GLU A 17 -46.18 -40.87 30.43
CA GLU A 17 -46.53 -39.75 31.31
C GLU A 17 -45.68 -38.54 30.90
N SER A 18 -46.30 -37.60 30.20
CA SER A 18 -45.67 -36.32 29.89
C SER A 18 -45.51 -35.51 31.19
N ILE A 19 -44.30 -35.47 31.73
CA ILE A 19 -43.97 -34.56 32.82
C ILE A 19 -43.98 -33.15 32.23
N GLY A 20 -45.10 -32.42 32.39
CA GLY A 20 -45.25 -31.04 31.91
C GLY A 20 -46.60 -30.64 31.32
N VAL A 21 -47.66 -31.44 31.45
CA VAL A 21 -48.95 -31.21 30.76
C VAL A 21 -49.75 -29.96 31.17
N ASN A 22 -49.31 -29.17 32.15
CA ASN A 22 -50.05 -27.99 32.63
C ASN A 22 -49.30 -26.64 32.53
N LEU A 23 -48.10 -26.61 31.95
CA LEU A 23 -47.39 -25.35 31.72
C LEU A 23 -47.68 -24.74 30.34
N VAL A 24 -47.98 -25.58 29.35
CA VAL A 24 -48.08 -25.14 27.93
C VAL A 24 -49.54 -24.92 27.48
N ASN A 25 -50.53 -25.50 28.16
CA ASN A 25 -51.96 -25.49 27.76
C ASN A 25 -52.89 -24.75 28.73
N ASN A 26 -52.38 -23.84 29.58
CA ASN A 26 -53.20 -23.18 30.59
C ASN A 26 -53.84 -21.84 30.15
N ASN A 27 -53.71 -21.43 28.88
CA ASN A 27 -54.17 -20.12 28.37
C ASN A 27 -53.76 -18.89 29.23
N ASN A 28 -52.81 -19.02 30.18
CA ASN A 28 -52.37 -17.92 31.05
C ASN A 28 -51.27 -17.08 30.41
N PHE A 29 -50.79 -17.46 29.22
CA PHE A 29 -49.85 -16.68 28.43
C PHE A 29 -50.59 -16.10 27.22
N SER A 30 -50.90 -14.81 27.29
CA SER A 30 -51.28 -14.03 26.11
C SER A 30 -50.00 -13.56 25.43
N THR A 31 -49.68 -14.11 24.26
CA THR A 31 -48.61 -13.58 23.42
C THR A 31 -49.20 -12.56 22.46
N ASP A 32 -48.87 -11.29 22.66
CA ASP A 32 -49.17 -10.25 21.68
C ASP A 32 -48.09 -10.18 20.61
N LYS A 33 -48.50 -9.98 19.36
CA LYS A 33 -47.59 -9.79 18.24
C LYS A 33 -47.35 -8.30 18.05
N GLN A 34 -46.18 -7.81 18.48
CA GLN A 34 -45.73 -6.47 18.12
C GLN A 34 -45.13 -6.52 16.71
N ILE A 35 -45.84 -5.98 15.73
CA ILE A 35 -45.30 -5.70 14.40
C ILE A 35 -44.80 -4.25 14.43
N THR A 36 -43.52 -4.06 14.15
CA THR A 36 -42.89 -2.74 14.08
C THR A 36 -42.34 -2.54 12.68
N ASP A 37 -42.67 -1.41 12.08
CA ASP A 37 -42.08 -1.03 10.79
C ASP A 37 -40.62 -0.65 10.99
N VAL A 38 -39.73 -1.27 10.21
CA VAL A 38 -38.30 -0.94 10.19
C VAL A 38 -38.06 -0.03 8.99
N THR A 39 -37.64 1.20 9.24
CA THR A 39 -37.22 2.14 8.19
C THR A 39 -35.70 2.21 8.12
N THR A 40 -35.16 2.07 6.92
CA THR A 40 -33.71 2.13 6.66
C THR A 40 -33.44 3.12 5.53
N ALA A 41 -32.34 3.86 5.63
CA ALA A 41 -31.92 4.81 4.60
C ALA A 41 -30.40 4.79 4.42
N ASN A 42 -29.94 5.00 3.20
CA ASN A 42 -28.53 5.19 2.91
C ASN A 42 -28.04 6.54 3.45
N LYS A 43 -26.84 6.55 4.03
CA LYS A 43 -26.20 7.76 4.51
C LYS A 43 -24.78 7.83 3.98
N ASN A 44 -24.51 8.91 3.24
CA ASN A 44 -23.17 9.19 2.76
C ASN A 44 -22.21 9.51 3.91
N ILE A 45 -21.06 8.83 3.92
CA ILE A 45 -19.94 9.15 4.79
C ILE A 45 -19.02 10.11 4.05
N THR A 46 -18.90 11.33 4.56
CA THR A 46 -18.15 12.41 3.91
C THR A 46 -16.64 12.25 4.07
N LYS A 47 -16.20 11.71 5.21
CA LYS A 47 -14.77 11.51 5.50
C LYS A 47 -14.54 10.41 6.52
N VAL A 48 -13.37 9.80 6.45
CA VAL A 48 -12.90 8.78 7.40
C VAL A 48 -11.45 9.03 7.79
N PRO A 49 -11.00 8.58 8.97
CA PRO A 49 -9.58 8.52 9.28
C PRO A 49 -8.82 7.75 8.19
N ALA A 50 -7.80 8.37 7.62
CA ALA A 50 -7.05 7.87 6.47
C ALA A 50 -5.54 7.78 6.74
N SER A 51 -5.09 8.17 7.94
CA SER A 51 -3.71 8.02 8.39
C SER A 51 -3.52 6.90 9.41
N GLY A 52 -2.33 6.30 9.42
CA GLY A 52 -1.98 5.23 10.37
C GLY A 52 -2.75 3.92 10.13
N ILE A 53 -3.26 3.70 8.92
CA ILE A 53 -4.02 2.51 8.54
C ILE A 53 -3.10 1.43 7.95
N ALA A 54 -3.53 0.17 8.01
CA ALA A 54 -2.72 -0.97 7.55
C ALA A 54 -2.55 -1.04 6.03
N GLN A 55 -3.56 -0.55 5.29
CA GLN A 55 -3.62 -0.63 3.85
C GLN A 55 -3.99 0.73 3.26
N TYR A 56 -3.29 1.10 2.19
CA TYR A 56 -3.50 2.34 1.48
C TYR A 56 -3.99 2.08 0.06
N LEU A 57 -4.99 2.81 -0.37
CA LEU A 57 -5.54 2.69 -1.72
C LEU A 57 -4.78 3.60 -2.71
N LEU A 58 -4.52 3.12 -3.92
CA LEU A 58 -3.95 3.90 -5.01
C LEU A 58 -4.66 3.56 -6.33
N GLY A 59 -5.17 4.56 -7.02
CA GLY A 59 -5.74 4.38 -8.36
C GLY A 59 -7.07 5.10 -8.56
N VAL A 60 -7.77 4.71 -9.63
CA VAL A 60 -9.07 5.24 -10.01
C VAL A 60 -10.01 4.10 -10.31
N TYR A 61 -11.14 4.10 -9.62
CA TYR A 61 -12.17 3.09 -9.75
C TYR A 61 -13.51 3.78 -9.95
N SER A 62 -14.36 3.21 -10.80
CA SER A 62 -15.71 3.72 -11.00
C SER A 62 -16.68 2.58 -11.18
N ASP A 63 -17.79 2.66 -10.46
CA ASP A 63 -18.93 1.78 -10.64
C ASP A 63 -20.25 2.56 -10.64
N ASN A 64 -21.32 1.86 -11.02
CA ASN A 64 -22.64 2.47 -11.21
C ASN A 64 -23.42 2.69 -9.90
N GLU A 65 -22.94 2.19 -8.76
CA GLU A 65 -23.59 2.24 -7.44
C GLU A 65 -22.91 3.21 -6.45
N PHE A 66 -21.60 3.46 -6.61
CA PHE A 66 -20.81 4.37 -5.77
C PHE A 66 -20.08 5.46 -6.54
N GLY A 67 -20.12 5.43 -7.88
CA GLY A 67 -19.54 6.46 -8.73
C GLY A 67 -18.03 6.34 -8.76
N THR A 68 -17.35 7.46 -8.98
CA THR A 68 -15.88 7.47 -9.08
C THR A 68 -15.23 7.61 -7.71
N LEU A 69 -14.28 6.74 -7.42
CA LEU A 69 -13.31 6.84 -6.34
C LEU A 69 -11.92 7.07 -6.92
N LYS A 70 -11.29 8.19 -6.58
CA LYS A 70 -9.87 8.45 -6.81
C LYS A 70 -9.14 8.36 -5.48
N ALA A 71 -8.08 7.54 -5.44
CA ALA A 71 -7.28 7.36 -4.25
C ALA A 71 -5.80 7.67 -4.53
N SER A 72 -5.28 8.61 -3.75
CA SER A 72 -3.88 9.01 -3.74
C SER A 72 -3.28 8.76 -2.35
N ILE A 73 -1.96 8.72 -2.26
CA ILE A 73 -1.22 8.45 -1.02
C ILE A 73 -0.23 9.58 -0.80
N VAL A 74 -0.16 10.09 0.43
CA VAL A 74 0.90 11.00 0.87
C VAL A 74 1.73 10.33 1.96
N SER A 75 3.04 10.54 1.91
CA SER A 75 3.98 9.99 2.89
C SER A 75 5.18 10.89 3.06
N GLN A 76 5.64 11.07 4.29
CA GLN A 76 6.99 11.61 4.54
C GLN A 76 8.05 10.54 4.26
N LEU A 77 9.30 10.94 4.13
CA LEU A 77 10.44 10.03 4.07
C LEU A 77 11.18 10.01 5.42
N ALA A 78 11.80 8.87 5.71
CA ALA A 78 12.82 8.75 6.72
C ALA A 78 14.20 8.94 6.07
N LEU A 79 15.12 9.58 6.81
CA LEU A 79 16.50 9.72 6.40
C LEU A 79 17.29 8.46 6.81
N PRO A 80 18.06 7.82 5.90
CA PRO A 80 18.80 6.60 6.22
C PRO A 80 19.91 6.80 7.25
N THR A 81 20.54 7.98 7.24
CA THR A 81 21.63 8.36 8.13
C THR A 81 21.74 9.89 8.14
N VAL A 82 22.34 10.46 9.17
CA VAL A 82 22.39 11.92 9.41
C VAL A 82 23.82 12.46 9.41
N GLY A 83 23.96 13.76 9.20
CA GLY A 83 25.19 14.51 9.35
C GLY A 83 26.29 14.00 8.41
N THR A 84 27.52 13.89 8.92
CA THR A 84 28.68 13.48 8.11
C THR A 84 28.58 12.06 7.57
N ALA A 85 27.73 11.20 8.15
CA ALA A 85 27.49 9.86 7.63
C ALA A 85 26.61 9.86 6.37
N TYR A 86 25.84 10.93 6.12
CA TYR A 86 25.12 11.13 4.86
C TYR A 86 26.02 11.81 3.83
N ASN A 87 26.91 11.02 3.23
CA ASN A 87 27.85 11.51 2.21
C ASN A 87 27.97 10.53 1.04
N TYR A 88 28.29 11.05 -0.14
CA TYR A 88 28.44 10.27 -1.38
C TYR A 88 29.91 9.93 -1.70
N GLY A 89 30.87 10.41 -0.91
CA GLY A 89 32.30 10.17 -1.12
C GLY A 89 32.88 10.94 -2.33
N THR A 90 33.94 10.38 -2.91
CA THR A 90 34.73 11.02 -3.98
C THR A 90 34.28 10.53 -5.36
N ASN A 91 34.28 11.44 -6.36
CA ASN A 91 33.93 11.14 -7.75
C ASN A 91 32.58 10.40 -7.91
N TYR A 92 31.62 10.68 -7.04
CA TYR A 92 30.34 9.98 -7.06
C TYR A 92 29.53 10.33 -8.32
N GLY A 93 28.71 9.39 -8.77
CA GLY A 93 27.70 9.60 -9.81
C GLY A 93 26.42 8.86 -9.47
N ILE A 94 25.27 9.50 -9.67
CA ILE A 94 23.96 8.87 -9.53
C ILE A 94 23.74 7.94 -10.72
N ASP A 95 23.49 6.67 -10.43
CA ASP A 95 23.27 5.62 -11.45
C ASP A 95 21.78 5.48 -11.79
N SER A 96 20.92 5.57 -10.77
CA SER A 96 19.46 5.52 -10.92
C SER A 96 18.75 5.88 -9.61
N VAL A 97 17.52 6.38 -9.70
CA VAL A 97 16.64 6.56 -8.55
C VAL A 97 15.31 5.85 -8.78
N LEU A 98 14.94 4.97 -7.84
CA LEU A 98 13.72 4.18 -7.93
C LEU A 98 12.89 4.27 -6.65
N MET A 99 11.58 4.48 -6.81
CA MET A 99 10.59 4.24 -5.76
C MET A 99 10.07 2.81 -5.88
N PHE A 100 10.13 2.07 -4.78
CA PHE A 100 9.62 0.71 -4.64
C PHE A 100 8.39 0.69 -3.74
N ILE A 101 7.28 0.18 -4.25
CA ILE A 101 6.07 -0.08 -3.46
C ILE A 101 5.71 -1.56 -3.64
N PRO A 102 5.82 -2.39 -2.58
CA PRO A 102 5.50 -3.82 -2.67
C PRO A 102 4.04 -4.06 -3.05
N TYR A 103 3.79 -5.02 -3.94
CA TYR A 103 2.44 -5.53 -4.13
C TYR A 103 2.08 -6.51 -3.01
N GLN A 104 0.80 -6.58 -2.67
CA GLN A 104 0.23 -7.71 -1.95
C GLN A 104 -0.02 -8.81 -2.98
N SER A 105 0.84 -9.83 -2.98
CA SER A 105 0.85 -10.87 -4.02
C SER A 105 0.92 -12.27 -3.45
N THR A 106 0.25 -13.19 -4.12
CA THR A 106 0.29 -14.63 -3.82
C THR A 106 1.08 -15.35 -4.89
N LYS A 107 2.05 -16.16 -4.46
CA LYS A 107 2.85 -16.99 -5.37
C LYS A 107 2.07 -18.24 -5.75
N SER A 108 1.95 -18.48 -7.05
CA SER A 108 1.34 -19.71 -7.57
C SER A 108 2.27 -20.92 -7.36
N ALA A 109 1.68 -22.09 -7.20
CA ALA A 109 2.41 -23.36 -7.23
C ALA A 109 3.03 -23.61 -8.62
N ASP A 110 2.33 -23.15 -9.67
CA ASP A 110 2.80 -23.25 -11.05
C ASP A 110 3.85 -22.19 -11.38
N LYS A 111 4.74 -22.52 -12.31
CA LYS A 111 5.74 -21.61 -12.88
C LYS A 111 5.44 -21.39 -14.36
N TYR A 112 5.96 -20.31 -14.90
CA TYR A 112 6.04 -20.14 -16.35
C TYR A 112 6.94 -21.22 -16.97
N THR A 113 6.76 -21.50 -18.26
CA THR A 113 7.55 -22.50 -19.01
C THR A 113 9.06 -22.23 -18.98
N ASN A 114 9.47 -20.98 -18.81
CA ASN A 114 10.87 -20.56 -18.64
C ASN A 114 11.38 -20.64 -17.18
N GLY A 115 10.62 -21.29 -16.29
CA GLY A 115 10.96 -21.45 -14.88
C GLY A 115 10.74 -20.22 -13.99
N LYS A 116 10.23 -19.11 -14.54
CA LYS A 116 9.92 -17.90 -13.75
C LYS A 116 8.74 -18.16 -12.79
N PRO A 117 8.79 -17.63 -11.56
CA PRO A 117 7.65 -17.72 -10.65
C PRO A 117 6.45 -16.95 -11.22
N LYS A 118 5.25 -17.45 -10.95
CA LYS A 118 3.99 -16.81 -11.31
C LYS A 118 3.35 -16.26 -10.04
N PHE A 119 2.82 -15.04 -10.11
CA PHE A 119 2.16 -14.37 -9.01
C PHE A 119 0.77 -13.89 -9.43
N SER A 120 -0.19 -13.91 -8.50
CA SER A 120 -1.41 -13.11 -8.56
C SER A 120 -1.26 -11.90 -7.64
N ILE A 121 -1.90 -10.79 -8.01
CA ILE A 121 -2.00 -9.63 -7.13
C ILE A 121 -3.45 -9.60 -6.64
N ASP A 122 -3.64 -9.85 -5.36
CA ASP A 122 -4.96 -10.18 -4.81
C ASP A 122 -5.76 -8.92 -4.42
N SER A 123 -5.09 -7.76 -4.43
CA SER A 123 -5.60 -6.49 -3.91
C SER A 123 -5.94 -5.48 -5.02
N VAL A 124 -6.53 -5.94 -6.12
CA VAL A 124 -6.91 -5.10 -7.26
C VAL A 124 -8.42 -5.13 -7.46
N PHE A 125 -9.04 -3.96 -7.52
CA PHE A 125 -10.47 -3.80 -7.77
C PHE A 125 -10.70 -2.94 -9.02
N GLY A 126 -11.63 -3.33 -9.89
CA GLY A 126 -11.83 -2.70 -11.19
C GLY A 126 -11.09 -3.41 -12.33
N ASP A 127 -10.92 -2.74 -13.47
CA ASP A 127 -10.27 -3.31 -14.65
C ASP A 127 -8.75 -3.07 -14.62
N ALA A 128 -8.00 -4.12 -14.30
CA ALA A 128 -6.54 -4.11 -14.24
C ALA A 128 -5.87 -3.87 -15.61
N ASN A 129 -6.60 -3.99 -16.72
CA ASN A 129 -6.07 -3.73 -18.07
C ASN A 129 -6.17 -2.26 -18.47
N VAL A 130 -7.02 -1.49 -17.79
CA VAL A 130 -7.23 -0.06 -18.06
C VAL A 130 -6.27 0.73 -17.17
N GLU A 131 -5.41 1.52 -17.79
CA GLU A 131 -4.41 2.34 -17.10
C GLU A 131 -5.05 3.57 -16.45
N PHE A 132 -4.44 4.05 -15.36
CA PHE A 132 -4.69 5.38 -14.80
C PHE A 132 -3.41 6.23 -14.87
N LYS A 133 -3.54 7.55 -14.73
CA LYS A 133 -2.39 8.46 -14.70
C LYS A 133 -1.78 8.46 -13.31
N LEU A 134 -0.50 8.11 -13.21
CA LEU A 134 0.28 8.13 -11.97
C LEU A 134 1.26 9.32 -12.00
N GLY A 135 1.17 10.17 -10.99
CA GLY A 135 2.08 11.28 -10.77
C GLY A 135 2.77 11.19 -9.41
N ILE A 136 4.07 11.48 -9.36
CA ILE A 136 4.83 11.59 -8.10
C ILE A 136 5.29 13.02 -7.97
N TYR A 137 4.85 13.70 -6.92
CA TYR A 137 5.16 15.11 -6.66
C TYR A 137 5.80 15.27 -5.29
N GLU A 138 6.52 16.38 -5.09
CA GLU A 138 6.92 16.79 -3.76
C GLU A 138 5.68 17.12 -2.92
N LEU A 139 5.61 16.59 -1.71
CA LEU A 139 4.57 16.95 -0.76
C LEU A 139 4.88 18.34 -0.18
N GLY A 140 3.95 19.27 -0.33
CA GLY A 140 4.06 20.63 0.22
C GLY A 140 3.54 20.75 1.65
N THR A 141 2.77 19.78 2.16
CA THR A 141 2.21 19.80 3.51
C THR A 141 3.00 18.91 4.45
N PHE A 142 3.52 19.49 5.54
CA PHE A 142 4.20 18.73 6.60
C PHE A 142 3.19 17.84 7.34
N LEU A 143 3.56 16.57 7.56
CA LEU A 143 2.72 15.63 8.31
C LEU A 143 3.17 15.59 9.77
N ASN A 144 2.35 16.12 10.66
CA ASN A 144 2.53 16.06 12.10
C ASN A 144 2.36 14.64 12.62
N THR A 145 3.17 14.27 13.62
CA THR A 145 3.01 13.02 14.39
C THR A 145 1.95 13.15 15.46
N LEU A 146 1.80 14.34 16.04
CA LEU A 146 0.89 14.66 17.14
C LEU A 146 -0.17 15.66 16.70
N ASP A 147 -1.34 15.62 17.31
CA ASP A 147 -2.42 16.57 17.05
C ASP A 147 -1.97 17.99 17.44
N PRO A 148 -1.99 18.97 16.52
CA PRO A 148 -1.61 20.35 16.82
C PRO A 148 -2.46 21.03 17.89
N ASN A 149 -3.71 20.61 18.08
CA ASN A 149 -4.63 21.17 19.08
C ASN A 149 -4.53 20.43 20.42
N ASP A 150 -4.10 19.17 20.40
CA ASP A 150 -3.91 18.33 21.58
C ASP A 150 -2.67 17.42 21.42
N PRO A 151 -1.47 17.93 21.76
CA PRO A 151 -0.22 17.19 21.58
C PRO A 151 -0.11 15.87 22.38
N SER A 152 -1.07 15.57 23.26
CA SER A 152 -1.13 14.26 23.93
C SER A 152 -1.63 13.12 23.03
N LYS A 153 -2.19 13.46 21.86
CA LYS A 153 -2.78 12.50 20.90
C LYS A 153 -2.00 12.46 19.60
N PRO A 154 -2.00 11.31 18.88
CA PRO A 154 -1.46 11.24 17.54
C PRO A 154 -2.30 12.09 16.57
N ALA A 155 -1.65 12.67 15.56
CA ALA A 155 -2.36 13.37 14.50
C ALA A 155 -3.22 12.39 13.68
N ILE A 156 -4.47 12.77 13.42
CA ILE A 156 -5.37 12.03 12.54
C ILE A 156 -5.66 12.87 11.31
N TYR A 157 -5.30 12.33 10.14
CA TYR A 157 -5.66 12.89 8.85
C TYR A 157 -6.89 12.17 8.32
N TYR A 158 -7.90 12.95 7.95
CA TYR A 158 -9.11 12.43 7.32
C TYR A 158 -8.93 12.35 5.80
N SER A 159 -9.69 11.47 5.17
CA SER A 159 -9.62 11.16 3.74
C SER A 159 -9.88 12.35 2.82
N ASP A 160 -10.62 13.36 3.30
CA ASP A 160 -10.95 14.61 2.62
C ASP A 160 -9.91 15.71 2.85
N LYS A 161 -8.85 15.45 3.62
CA LYS A 161 -7.79 16.43 3.87
C LYS A 161 -7.12 16.81 2.55
N GLU A 162 -7.09 18.11 2.28
CA GLU A 162 -6.29 18.66 1.21
C GLU A 162 -4.82 18.79 1.64
N PHE A 163 -3.94 18.20 0.83
CA PHE A 163 -2.49 18.33 0.96
C PHE A 163 -1.96 19.11 -0.23
N GLN A 164 -1.09 20.06 0.04
CA GLN A 164 -0.36 20.82 -0.98
C GLN A 164 0.69 19.91 -1.63
N LYS A 165 0.97 20.12 -2.91
CA LYS A 165 2.03 19.43 -3.65
C LYS A 165 2.75 20.42 -4.56
N GLY A 166 3.98 20.13 -4.94
CA GLY A 166 4.73 20.91 -5.93
C GLY A 166 4.19 20.72 -7.34
N ASP A 167 4.48 21.67 -8.24
CA ASP A 167 4.01 21.66 -9.62
C ASP A 167 4.83 20.72 -10.53
N THR A 168 6.10 20.50 -10.19
CA THR A 168 7.01 19.68 -10.98
C THR A 168 6.97 18.23 -10.51
N PRO A 169 6.56 17.27 -11.36
CA PRO A 169 6.56 15.86 -10.99
C PRO A 169 7.99 15.28 -11.02
N PHE A 170 8.31 14.45 -10.02
CA PHE A 170 9.43 13.51 -10.09
C PHE A 170 9.17 12.40 -11.10
N TYR A 171 7.90 12.06 -11.33
CA TYR A 171 7.48 11.08 -12.32
C TYR A 171 6.06 11.39 -12.80
N SER A 172 5.79 11.15 -14.08
CA SER A 172 4.47 11.24 -14.67
C SER A 172 4.32 10.20 -15.77
N GLY A 173 3.41 9.24 -15.59
CA GLY A 173 3.24 8.14 -16.53
C GLY A 173 1.89 7.45 -16.37
N ASN A 174 1.59 6.53 -17.28
CA ASN A 174 0.42 5.68 -17.15
C ASN A 174 0.81 4.44 -16.34
N PHE A 175 -0.09 3.99 -15.48
CA PHE A 175 0.14 2.85 -14.62
C PHE A 175 -0.96 1.80 -14.79
N LYS A 176 -0.52 0.54 -14.82
CA LYS A 176 -1.36 -0.62 -14.56
C LYS A 176 -0.60 -1.65 -13.74
N VAL A 177 -1.37 -2.48 -13.06
CA VAL A 177 -0.83 -3.58 -12.27
C VAL A 177 -0.04 -4.56 -13.15
N ASN A 178 1.15 -4.95 -12.69
CA ASN A 178 1.98 -5.93 -13.38
C ASN A 178 2.48 -7.02 -12.41
N PRO A 179 1.84 -8.21 -12.38
CA PRO A 179 2.27 -9.32 -11.53
C PRO A 179 3.66 -9.90 -11.88
N ASN A 180 4.19 -9.55 -13.05
CA ASN A 180 5.48 -10.05 -13.54
C ASN A 180 6.64 -9.09 -13.23
N ASP A 181 6.37 -7.91 -12.68
CA ASP A 181 7.40 -6.92 -12.37
C ASP A 181 8.17 -7.30 -11.10
N THR A 182 9.10 -8.24 -11.25
CA THR A 182 9.87 -8.86 -10.15
C THR A 182 11.33 -8.40 -10.06
N VAL A 183 11.81 -7.66 -11.07
CA VAL A 183 13.23 -7.31 -11.23
C VAL A 183 13.37 -5.88 -11.75
N ALA A 184 14.31 -5.12 -11.21
CA ALA A 184 14.84 -3.89 -11.81
C ALA A 184 16.27 -4.10 -12.29
N TYR A 185 16.65 -3.42 -13.37
CA TYR A 185 18.01 -3.43 -13.90
C TYR A 185 18.61 -2.04 -13.77
N ILE A 186 19.76 -1.94 -13.10
CA ILE A 186 20.46 -0.67 -12.86
C ILE A 186 21.75 -0.67 -13.66
N LYS A 187 21.87 0.26 -14.60
CA LYS A 187 23.14 0.50 -15.30
C LYS A 187 24.04 1.31 -14.36
N ARG A 188 25.29 0.90 -14.22
CA ARG A 188 26.31 1.56 -13.39
C ARG A 188 27.31 2.26 -14.28
N TYR A 189 27.68 3.49 -13.93
CA TYR A 189 28.54 4.32 -14.75
C TYR A 189 29.90 4.62 -14.11
N MET A 190 30.90 4.73 -14.97
CA MET A 190 32.20 5.32 -14.65
C MET A 190 32.04 6.80 -14.25
N PRO A 191 33.05 7.43 -13.62
CA PRO A 191 32.97 8.84 -13.19
C PRO A 191 32.57 9.82 -14.30
N ASN A 192 32.83 9.47 -15.57
CA ASN A 192 32.43 10.27 -16.72
C ASN A 192 30.90 10.32 -16.97
N GLY A 193 30.11 9.52 -16.26
CA GLY A 193 28.65 9.47 -16.38
C GLY A 193 28.12 8.87 -17.69
N ILE A 194 28.99 8.41 -18.58
CA ILE A 194 28.64 7.97 -19.94
C ILE A 194 28.94 6.48 -20.13
N THR A 195 30.10 6.03 -19.68
CA THR A 195 30.56 4.66 -19.91
C THR A 195 29.99 3.74 -18.83
N SER A 196 29.04 2.87 -19.22
CA SER A 196 28.53 1.84 -18.31
C SER A 196 29.54 0.70 -18.14
N TYR A 197 29.83 0.30 -16.91
CA TYR A 197 30.76 -0.79 -16.60
C TYR A 197 30.08 -2.04 -16.06
N LYS A 198 28.82 -1.91 -15.61
CA LYS A 198 28.07 -3.02 -15.01
C LYS A 198 26.57 -2.80 -15.17
N MET A 199 25.84 -3.91 -15.20
CA MET A 199 24.38 -3.92 -15.07
C MET A 199 24.01 -4.76 -13.85
N ASP A 200 23.49 -4.11 -12.82
CA ASP A 200 22.99 -4.78 -11.62
C ASP A 200 21.56 -5.28 -11.87
N THR A 201 21.24 -6.42 -11.25
CA THR A 201 19.89 -7.00 -11.23
C THR A 201 19.36 -6.94 -9.81
N ILE A 202 18.39 -6.06 -9.56
CA ILE A 202 17.76 -5.85 -8.25
C ILE A 202 16.45 -6.62 -8.19
N LYS A 203 16.27 -7.47 -7.19
CA LYS A 203 15.06 -8.27 -6.97
C LYS A 203 14.88 -8.60 -5.49
N ALA A 204 13.64 -8.81 -5.05
CA ALA A 204 13.36 -9.31 -3.72
C ALA A 204 13.87 -10.75 -3.55
N THR A 205 14.18 -11.16 -2.31
CA THR A 205 14.69 -12.50 -1.99
C THR A 205 13.71 -13.60 -2.41
N ASP A 206 12.42 -13.39 -2.16
CA ASP A 206 11.32 -14.27 -2.55
C ASP A 206 10.89 -14.09 -4.02
N LYS A 207 11.48 -13.10 -4.70
CA LYS A 207 11.18 -12.66 -6.07
C LYS A 207 9.74 -12.16 -6.23
N SER A 208 9.13 -11.67 -5.15
CA SER A 208 7.81 -11.04 -5.18
C SER A 208 7.80 -9.81 -6.10
N PRO A 209 6.68 -9.54 -6.79
CA PRO A 209 6.55 -8.35 -7.61
C PRO A 209 6.39 -7.09 -6.76
N SER A 210 6.83 -5.97 -7.31
CA SER A 210 6.67 -4.65 -6.70
C SER A 210 6.48 -3.59 -7.79
N ILE A 211 5.73 -2.54 -7.48
CA ILE A 211 5.70 -1.32 -8.28
C ILE A 211 7.10 -0.69 -8.20
N LYS A 212 7.68 -0.36 -9.36
CA LYS A 212 8.98 0.30 -9.48
C LYS A 212 8.84 1.53 -10.36
N ILE A 213 9.02 2.70 -9.77
CA ILE A 213 8.82 3.98 -10.45
C ILE A 213 10.18 4.69 -10.56
N PRO A 214 10.70 4.94 -11.77
CA PRO A 214 11.88 5.77 -11.95
C PRO A 214 11.55 7.21 -11.61
N LEU A 215 12.36 7.83 -10.75
CA LEU A 215 12.22 9.24 -10.39
C LEU A 215 13.22 10.09 -11.17
N ASN A 216 12.89 11.36 -11.37
CA ASN A 216 13.76 12.32 -12.03
C ASN A 216 15.08 12.50 -11.26
N GLU A 217 16.16 11.97 -11.82
CA GLU A 217 17.49 11.94 -11.21
C GLU A 217 18.06 13.34 -10.98
N SER A 218 17.74 14.31 -11.85
CA SER A 218 18.21 15.70 -11.71
C SER A 218 17.56 16.39 -10.51
N LEU A 219 16.24 16.24 -10.33
CA LEU A 219 15.54 16.80 -9.17
C LEU A 219 16.01 16.14 -7.87
N ILE A 220 16.20 14.81 -7.89
CA ILE A 220 16.71 14.09 -6.73
C ILE A 220 18.14 14.51 -6.42
N LYS A 221 18.99 14.70 -7.43
CA LYS A 221 20.35 15.22 -7.24
C LYS A 221 20.32 16.59 -6.58
N GLN A 222 19.49 17.50 -7.07
CA GLN A 222 19.35 18.83 -6.49
C GLN A 222 18.94 18.78 -5.01
N ILE A 223 17.96 17.94 -4.64
CA ILE A 223 17.40 17.93 -3.29
C ILE A 223 18.26 17.08 -2.33
N PHE A 224 18.64 15.88 -2.73
CA PHE A 224 19.21 14.86 -1.85
C PHE A 224 20.74 14.76 -1.91
N VAL A 225 21.37 15.32 -2.94
CA VAL A 225 22.80 15.12 -3.19
C VAL A 225 23.55 16.45 -3.04
N ASP A 226 23.11 17.48 -3.77
CA ASP A 226 23.76 18.78 -3.78
C ASP A 226 23.62 19.51 -2.43
N ASN A 227 22.58 19.17 -1.66
CA ASN A 227 22.33 19.69 -0.31
C ASN A 227 22.76 18.73 0.81
N ALA A 228 23.40 17.58 0.50
CA ALA A 228 23.68 16.52 1.47
C ALA A 228 24.52 16.97 2.69
N ALA A 229 25.42 17.95 2.51
CA ALA A 229 26.23 18.50 3.60
C ALA A 229 25.52 19.62 4.40
N GLY A 230 24.32 20.03 3.98
CA GLY A 230 23.57 21.14 4.57
C GLY A 230 22.99 20.82 5.95
N ALA A 231 22.49 21.86 6.63
CA ALA A 231 21.81 21.75 7.94
C ALA A 231 20.58 20.83 7.88
N GLU A 232 19.96 20.74 6.72
CA GLU A 232 18.76 19.93 6.46
C GLU A 232 19.00 18.43 6.66
N PHE A 233 20.22 17.94 6.46
CA PHE A 233 20.56 16.51 6.60
C PHE A 233 21.22 16.18 7.95
N GLN A 234 21.33 17.15 8.87
CA GLN A 234 21.95 16.95 10.19
C GLN A 234 21.03 16.24 11.19
N SER A 235 19.71 16.28 10.98
CA SER A 235 18.73 15.61 11.81
C SER A 235 17.50 15.20 11.00
N LEU A 236 16.74 14.23 11.51
CA LEU A 236 15.49 13.82 10.87
C LEU A 236 14.44 14.95 10.87
N ASP A 237 14.36 15.75 11.94
CA ASP A 237 13.41 16.86 12.04
C ASP A 237 13.71 17.95 10.99
N ASN A 238 14.98 18.34 10.83
CA ASN A 238 15.38 19.30 9.80
C ASN A 238 15.04 18.76 8.42
N PHE A 239 15.39 17.50 8.15
CA PHE A 239 15.14 16.87 6.87
C PHE A 239 13.64 16.83 6.53
N GLN A 240 12.78 16.48 7.50
CA GLN A 240 11.34 16.41 7.27
C GLN A 240 10.70 17.80 7.08
N ARG A 241 11.32 18.87 7.59
CA ARG A 241 10.90 20.25 7.29
C ARG A 241 11.30 20.70 5.89
N TYR A 242 12.50 20.29 5.47
CA TYR A 242 13.07 20.57 4.14
C TYR A 242 12.35 19.80 3.04
N PHE A 243 12.31 18.47 3.14
CA PHE A 243 11.62 17.58 2.20
C PHE A 243 10.50 16.84 2.91
N ARG A 244 9.27 17.35 2.77
CA ARG A 244 8.10 16.87 3.52
C ARG A 244 7.57 15.55 2.99
N GLY A 245 8.07 15.05 1.85
CA GLY A 245 7.79 13.72 1.34
C GLY A 245 7.26 13.70 -0.07
N PHE A 246 6.54 12.63 -0.39
CA PHE A 246 5.92 12.42 -1.70
C PHE A 246 4.40 12.48 -1.63
N TYR A 247 3.82 13.11 -2.64
CA TYR A 247 2.43 12.96 -3.03
C TYR A 247 2.38 12.00 -4.23
N ILE A 248 1.82 10.82 -4.01
CA ILE A 248 1.60 9.77 -5.01
C ILE A 248 0.16 9.88 -5.49
N GLU A 249 -0.01 10.52 -6.64
CA GLU A 249 -1.31 10.88 -7.18
C GLU A 249 -1.78 9.91 -8.24
N ALA A 250 -3.05 9.50 -8.14
CA ALA A 250 -3.76 8.83 -9.21
C ALA A 250 -4.84 9.74 -9.80
N GLU A 251 -4.83 9.87 -11.13
CA GLU A 251 -5.85 10.57 -11.89
C GLU A 251 -6.44 9.70 -12.99
N ALA A 252 -7.69 9.98 -13.34
CA ALA A 252 -8.36 9.26 -14.42
C ALA A 252 -7.71 9.66 -15.75
N LEU A 253 -7.57 8.69 -16.65
CA LEU A 253 -7.33 8.99 -18.06
C LEU A 253 -8.69 9.27 -18.74
N THR A 254 -8.81 8.98 -20.03
CA THR A 254 -10.06 9.12 -20.78
C THR A 254 -11.20 8.26 -20.21
N SER A 255 -10.88 7.14 -19.55
CA SER A 255 -11.82 6.29 -18.81
C SER A 255 -11.57 6.40 -17.31
N ASN A 256 -12.65 6.51 -16.53
CA ASN A 256 -12.64 6.39 -15.08
C ASN A 256 -12.87 4.95 -14.58
N LYS A 257 -13.13 4.00 -15.49
CA LYS A 257 -13.30 2.56 -15.18
C LYS A 257 -11.96 1.82 -15.20
N SER A 258 -10.97 2.39 -14.51
CA SER A 258 -9.66 1.77 -14.32
C SER A 258 -9.72 0.81 -13.11
N HIS A 259 -8.62 0.70 -12.39
CA HIS A 259 -8.49 -0.10 -11.18
C HIS A 259 -7.93 0.73 -10.03
N ILE A 260 -8.23 0.26 -8.82
CA ILE A 260 -7.65 0.71 -7.58
C ILE A 260 -6.93 -0.47 -6.92
N VAL A 261 -5.77 -0.20 -6.34
CA VAL A 261 -4.94 -1.22 -5.69
C VAL A 261 -4.86 -0.90 -4.21
N SER A 262 -5.08 -1.92 -3.37
CA SER A 262 -4.76 -1.84 -1.94
C SER A 262 -3.30 -2.24 -1.70
N LEU A 263 -2.56 -1.40 -1.01
CA LEU A 263 -1.11 -1.49 -0.82
C LEU A 263 -0.74 -1.44 0.65
N ASN A 264 0.09 -2.39 1.07
CA ASN A 264 0.79 -2.28 2.35
C ASN A 264 2.07 -1.44 2.15
N MET A 265 2.07 -0.23 2.71
CA MET A 265 3.15 0.74 2.53
C MET A 265 4.28 0.63 3.58
N ALA A 266 4.30 -0.42 4.41
CA ALA A 266 5.29 -0.56 5.49
C ALA A 266 6.73 -0.65 4.96
N ASN A 267 6.94 -1.36 3.85
CA ASN A 267 8.26 -1.55 3.22
C ASN A 267 8.43 -0.72 1.93
N ALA A 268 7.58 0.29 1.73
CA ALA A 268 7.73 1.24 0.63
C ALA A 268 8.95 2.13 0.89
N ARG A 269 9.75 2.36 -0.16
CA ARG A 269 10.99 3.12 -0.07
C ARG A 269 11.38 3.77 -1.38
N MET A 270 12.14 4.84 -1.30
CA MET A 270 12.93 5.36 -2.42
C MET A 270 14.37 4.89 -2.25
N VAL A 271 15.03 4.48 -3.33
CA VAL A 271 16.45 4.11 -3.33
C VAL A 271 17.19 4.94 -4.34
N ILE A 272 18.23 5.64 -3.87
CA ILE A 272 19.21 6.32 -4.70
C ILE A 272 20.39 5.37 -4.89
N TYR A 273 20.58 4.88 -6.11
CA TYR A 273 21.72 4.07 -6.49
C TYR A 273 22.83 4.99 -7.01
N TYR A 274 24.03 4.84 -6.47
CA TYR A 274 25.19 5.62 -6.91
C TYR A 274 26.45 4.76 -6.93
N SER A 275 27.45 5.24 -7.68
CA SER A 275 28.79 4.67 -7.70
C SER A 275 29.78 5.74 -7.30
N LYS A 276 30.83 5.38 -6.55
CA LYS A 276 31.92 6.28 -6.13
C LYS A 276 33.26 5.59 -6.27
N ASP A 277 34.32 6.36 -6.13
CA ASP A 277 35.68 5.84 -6.09
C ASP A 277 36.11 5.66 -4.63
N GLU A 278 36.75 4.53 -4.34
CA GLU A 278 37.29 4.19 -3.02
C GLU A 278 38.68 3.58 -3.16
N ASP A 279 39.52 3.77 -2.13
CA ASP A 279 40.82 3.13 -2.06
C ASP A 279 40.70 1.82 -1.27
N GLU A 280 41.38 0.78 -1.76
CA GLU A 280 41.40 -0.52 -1.11
C GLU A 280 42.57 -0.65 -0.13
N GLY A 281 42.34 -1.38 0.96
CA GLY A 281 43.43 -1.84 1.82
C GLY A 281 44.21 -2.99 1.16
N ALA A 282 45.43 -3.25 1.62
CA ALA A 282 46.35 -4.26 1.05
C ALA A 282 45.77 -5.69 0.93
N THR A 283 44.72 -6.02 1.68
CA THR A 283 44.05 -7.33 1.69
C THR A 283 42.57 -7.25 1.33
N VAL A 284 42.10 -6.13 0.78
CA VAL A 284 40.70 -5.87 0.46
C VAL A 284 40.57 -5.76 -1.05
N ASP A 285 39.52 -6.39 -1.60
CA ASP A 285 39.07 -6.24 -2.99
C ASP A 285 37.61 -5.75 -2.92
N LEU A 286 37.38 -4.46 -3.17
CA LEU A 286 36.07 -3.82 -3.08
C LEU A 286 35.27 -3.96 -4.40
N ASN A 287 35.95 -4.17 -5.53
CA ASN A 287 35.32 -4.18 -6.85
C ASN A 287 35.10 -5.60 -7.42
N GLY A 288 35.71 -6.62 -6.79
CA GLY A 288 35.61 -8.04 -7.12
C GLY A 288 36.49 -8.50 -8.29
N ASN A 289 37.53 -7.75 -8.65
CA ASN A 289 38.42 -8.08 -9.77
C ASN A 289 39.58 -9.02 -9.40
N LYS A 290 39.67 -9.44 -8.12
CA LYS A 290 40.73 -10.28 -7.54
C LYS A 290 42.10 -9.63 -7.48
N ILE A 291 42.15 -8.30 -7.51
CA ILE A 291 43.33 -7.48 -7.24
C ILE A 291 43.04 -6.77 -5.91
N ASN A 292 44.03 -6.71 -5.03
CA ASN A 292 43.90 -6.06 -3.73
C ASN A 292 44.76 -4.80 -3.69
N GLY A 293 44.38 -3.83 -2.87
CA GLY A 293 45.19 -2.64 -2.58
C GLY A 293 45.24 -1.65 -3.73
N GLU A 294 44.23 -1.67 -4.61
CA GLU A 294 44.08 -0.70 -5.68
C GLU A 294 43.61 0.65 -5.12
N LEU A 295 43.99 1.74 -5.79
CA LEU A 295 43.51 3.08 -5.48
C LEU A 295 42.46 3.51 -6.51
N GLY A 296 41.44 4.22 -6.06
CA GLY A 296 40.37 4.76 -6.92
C GLY A 296 39.52 3.69 -7.61
N VAL A 297 39.26 2.56 -6.95
CA VAL A 297 38.38 1.53 -7.50
C VAL A 297 36.93 1.98 -7.49
N ARG A 298 36.20 1.61 -8.54
CA ARG A 298 34.79 1.97 -8.69
C ARG A 298 33.91 1.01 -7.90
N THR A 299 33.23 1.50 -6.88
CA THR A 299 32.35 0.71 -6.01
C THR A 299 30.90 1.18 -6.11
N LYS A 300 29.96 0.28 -5.81
CA LYS A 300 28.52 0.54 -5.90
C LYS A 300 27.90 0.68 -4.52
N HIS A 301 27.03 1.67 -4.38
CA HIS A 301 26.39 2.05 -3.12
C HIS A 301 24.92 2.38 -3.34
N ASN A 302 24.20 2.53 -2.24
CA ASN A 302 22.85 3.06 -2.24
C ASN A 302 22.53 3.81 -0.95
N PHE A 303 21.55 4.71 -1.03
CA PHE A 303 20.83 5.23 0.13
C PHE A 303 19.36 4.85 0.00
N GLU A 304 18.82 4.18 1.03
CA GLU A 304 17.42 3.77 1.09
C GLU A 304 16.61 4.68 2.02
N PHE A 305 15.69 5.43 1.46
CA PHE A 305 14.77 6.30 2.18
C PHE A 305 13.46 5.56 2.38
N ALA A 306 13.28 4.98 3.56
CA ALA A 306 12.02 4.34 3.92
C ALA A 306 10.88 5.37 3.98
N PHE A 307 9.68 4.97 3.62
CA PHE A 307 8.51 5.80 3.82
C PHE A 307 8.22 5.90 5.32
N GLY A 308 8.10 7.13 5.82
CA GLY A 308 7.98 7.43 7.24
C GLY A 308 6.72 6.84 7.89
N ALA A 309 6.67 6.87 9.21
CA ALA A 309 5.57 6.30 9.99
C ALA A 309 4.22 6.94 9.62
N ILE A 310 4.20 8.25 9.39
CA ILE A 310 2.98 8.96 9.00
C ILE A 310 2.79 8.89 7.48
N LYS A 311 1.66 8.30 7.12
CA LYS A 311 1.14 8.18 5.75
C LYS A 311 -0.36 8.44 5.82
N SER A 312 -0.92 9.08 4.80
CA SER A 312 -2.36 9.27 4.67
C SER A 312 -2.85 8.92 3.28
N ASN A 313 -4.03 8.32 3.19
CA ASN A 313 -4.78 8.33 1.95
C ASN A 313 -5.48 9.68 1.73
N VAL A 314 -5.61 10.07 0.47
CA VAL A 314 -6.48 11.15 0.00
C VAL A 314 -7.51 10.50 -0.90
N LEU A 315 -8.79 10.55 -0.50
CA LEU A 315 -9.87 9.89 -1.20
C LEU A 315 -10.85 10.94 -1.71
N LYS A 316 -10.97 11.06 -3.03
CA LYS A 316 -11.99 11.88 -3.68
C LYS A 316 -13.06 10.97 -4.23
N ARG A 317 -14.31 11.22 -3.82
CA ARG A 317 -15.46 10.38 -4.17
C ARG A 317 -16.59 11.22 -4.74
N ASP A 318 -17.28 10.61 -5.68
CA ASP A 318 -18.63 11.04 -6.03
C ASP A 318 -19.60 10.57 -4.92
N LEU A 319 -20.58 11.41 -4.57
CA LEU A 319 -21.59 11.09 -3.55
C LEU A 319 -22.90 10.58 -4.14
N ALA A 320 -22.95 10.37 -5.46
CA ALA A 320 -24.08 9.81 -6.20
C ALA A 320 -23.54 8.98 -7.37
N PRO A 321 -23.80 7.66 -7.41
CA PRO A 321 -25.02 7.18 -8.06
C PRO A 321 -25.54 5.85 -7.48
N HIS A 322 -26.74 5.79 -6.88
CA HIS A 322 -27.41 4.51 -6.58
C HIS A 322 -28.28 4.09 -7.76
N GLN A 323 -27.66 3.65 -8.87
CA GLN A 323 -28.41 3.32 -10.09
C GLN A 323 -29.46 2.22 -9.84
N SER A 324 -29.18 1.30 -8.91
CA SER A 324 -30.12 0.24 -8.52
C SER A 324 -31.30 0.73 -7.64
N GLY A 325 -31.40 2.02 -7.34
CA GLY A 325 -32.50 2.63 -6.58
C GLY A 325 -32.29 2.65 -5.06
N GLU A 326 -33.23 3.26 -4.34
CA GLU A 326 -33.18 3.46 -2.88
C GLU A 326 -33.69 2.26 -2.07
N ASP A 327 -34.26 1.25 -2.71
CA ASP A 327 -34.79 0.04 -2.06
C ASP A 327 -33.68 -0.92 -1.56
N ARG A 328 -32.42 -0.52 -1.69
CA ARG A 328 -31.24 -1.28 -1.27
C ARG A 328 -30.40 -0.47 -0.28
N LEU A 329 -29.74 -1.19 0.61
CA LEU A 329 -28.69 -0.65 1.46
C LEU A 329 -27.33 -0.87 0.81
N TYR A 330 -26.56 0.21 0.69
CA TYR A 330 -25.23 0.19 0.07
C TYR A 330 -24.15 0.38 1.13
N VAL A 331 -23.11 -0.44 1.07
CA VAL A 331 -21.93 -0.35 1.95
C VAL A 331 -20.69 -0.22 1.10
N GLN A 332 -19.97 0.89 1.25
CA GLN A 332 -18.73 1.15 0.53
C GLN A 332 -17.53 0.96 1.46
N GLY A 333 -16.69 -0.06 1.21
CA GLY A 333 -15.55 -0.37 2.10
C GLY A 333 -14.53 0.77 2.26
N ALA A 334 -14.33 1.60 1.21
CA ALA A 334 -13.48 2.77 1.32
C ALA A 334 -14.04 3.80 2.32
N ALA A 335 -15.35 3.83 2.53
CA ALA A 335 -16.06 4.76 3.42
C ALA A 335 -15.97 4.44 4.90
N GLY A 336 -15.11 3.49 5.27
CA GLY A 336 -14.97 3.04 6.65
C GLY A 336 -16.19 2.23 7.10
N SER A 337 -16.09 1.71 8.32
CA SER A 337 -17.17 1.01 9.02
C SER A 337 -17.92 1.95 9.96
#